data_AF-A0A9E5NJW6-F1
#
_entry.id   AF-A0A9E5NJW6-F1
#
_cell.length_a   1.000
_cell.length_b   1.000
_cell.length_c   1.000
_cell.angle_alpha   90.00
_cell.angle_beta   90.00
_cell.angle_gamma   90.00
#
_symmetry.space_group_name_H-M   'P 1'
#
loop_
_entity.id
_entity.type
_entity.pdbx_description
1 polymer ?
#
loop_
_entity_poly.entity_id
_entity_poly.type
_entity_poly.pdbx_seq_one_letter_code
_entity_poly.pdbx_strand_id
1 'polypeptide(L)' 'MRVATDIGGTFTDLIYLDEATGEVGLTKASTTPHNFAIGVEDTLVKSGINVADTTFFVHGSTIIINA' A
#
# COMPACT_ATOMS: atom_id res chain seq x y z
N MET A 1 -13.04 -3.25 4.17
CA MET A 1 -11.64 -2.87 4.42
C MET A 1 -11.30 -1.63 3.59
N ARG A 2 -10.70 -0.62 4.18
CA ARG A 2 -10.15 0.54 3.45
C ARG A 2 -8.63 0.40 3.40
N VAL A 3 -8.04 0.62 2.24
CA VAL A 3 -6.59 0.48 2.04
C VAL A 3 -6.07 1.75 1.38
N ALA A 4 -4.91 2.23 1.82
CA ALA A 4 -4.19 3.31 1.17
C ALA A 4 -2.72 2.92 0.97
N THR A 5 -2.15 3.35 -0.16
CA THR A 5 -0.73 3.14 -0.49
C THR A 5 -0.06 4.46 -0.82
N ASP A 6 1.22 4.58 -0.50
CA ASP A 6 2.08 5.69 -0.94
C ASP A 6 3.39 5.14 -1.51
N ILE A 7 3.69 5.51 -2.76
CA ILE A 7 4.94 5.11 -3.42
C ILE A 7 5.94 6.26 -3.33
N GLY A 8 6.97 6.06 -2.52
CA GLY A 8 8.16 6.91 -2.44
C GLY A 8 9.33 6.40 -3.29
N GLY A 9 10.44 7.12 -3.27
CA GLY A 9 11.66 6.73 -4.01
C GLY A 9 12.34 5.47 -3.45
N THR A 10 12.28 5.27 -2.14
CA THR A 10 12.95 4.14 -1.46
C THR A 10 11.96 3.05 -1.03
N PHE A 11 10.82 3.47 -0.49
CA PHE A 11 9.84 2.57 0.09
C PHE A 11 8.45 2.85 -0.47
N THR A 12 7.66 1.78 -0.55
CA THR A 12 6.22 1.80 -0.73
C THR A 12 5.57 1.45 0.59
N ASP A 13 4.68 2.32 1.05
CA ASP A 13 3.95 2.20 2.31
C ASP A 13 2.50 1.77 2.03
N LEU A 14 1.94 0.94 2.90
CA LEU A 14 0.52 0.58 2.92
C LEU A 14 -0.03 0.77 4.33
N ILE A 15 -1.22 1.34 4.42
CA ILE A 15 -2.04 1.39 5.64
C ILE A 15 -3.43 0.85 5.33
N TYR A 16 -4.02 0.11 6.26
CA TYR A 16 -5.40 -0.35 6.16
C TYR A 16 -6.20 -0.03 7.41
N LEU A 17 -7.53 0.04 7.23
CA LEU A 17 -8.53 0.11 8.28
C LEU A 17 -9.59 -0.97 8.01
N ASP A 18 -9.72 -1.91 8.93
CA ASP A 18 -10.88 -2.78 9.00
C ASP A 18 -12.01 -2.04 9.70
N GLU A 19 -12.99 -1.57 8.93
CA GLU A 19 -14.14 -0.82 9.47
C GLU A 19 -15.05 -1.69 10.35
N ALA A 20 -15.00 -3.03 10.24
CA ALA A 20 -15.83 -3.92 11.04
C ALA A 20 -15.28 -4.10 12.47
N THR A 21 -13.95 -4.19 12.60
CA THR A 21 -13.27 -4.42 13.88
C THR A 21 -12.64 -3.16 14.47
N GLY A 22 -12.41 -2.14 13.65
CA GLY A 22 -11.63 -0.95 13.97
C GLY A 22 -10.11 -1.17 13.90
N GLU A 23 -9.64 -2.34 13.44
CA GLU A 23 -8.22 -2.65 13.35
C GLU A 23 -7.53 -1.77 12.30
N VAL A 24 -6.37 -1.21 12.68
CA VAL A 24 -5.48 -0.48 11.77
C VAL A 24 -4.16 -1.23 11.70
N GLY A 25 -3.69 -1.47 10.48
CA GLY A 25 -2.37 -2.04 10.26
C GLY A 25 -1.58 -1.26 9.22
N LEU A 26 -0.26 -1.43 9.28
CA LEU A 26 0.70 -0.75 8.44
C LEU A 26 1.74 -1.73 7.92
N THR A 27 2.19 -1.53 6.69
CA THR A 27 3.16 -2.40 6.03
C THR A 27 4.06 -1.59 5.11
N LYS A 28 5.30 -2.07 4.96
CA LYS A 28 6.32 -1.43 4.13
C LYS A 28 7.04 -2.44 3.25
N ALA A 29 7.28 -2.05 2.00
CA ALA A 29 8.14 -2.75 1.07
C ALA A 29 9.11 -1.78 0.40
N SER A 30 10.17 -2.32 -0.20
CA SER A 30 11.07 -1.53 -1.04
C SER A 30 10.32 -1.10 -2.30
N THR A 31 10.52 0.14 -2.72
CA THR A 31 10.05 0.60 -4.03
C THR A 31 10.82 -0.14 -5.12
N THR A 32 10.12 -0.48 -6.20
CA THR A 32 10.66 -1.15 -7.39
C THR A 32 10.59 -0.20 -8.59
N PRO A 33 11.58 0.68 -8.83
CA PRO A 33 11.48 1.75 -9.84
C PRO A 33 11.25 1.29 -11.28
N HIS A 34 11.65 0.06 -11.60
CA HIS A 34 11.40 -0.54 -12.92
C HIS A 34 9.94 -0.97 -13.12
N ASN A 35 9.21 -1.23 -12.02
CA ASN A 35 7.78 -1.53 -12.02
C ASN A 35 7.21 -1.28 -10.63
N PHE A 36 6.63 -0.09 -10.42
CA PHE A 36 6.10 0.34 -9.13
C PHE A 36 4.97 -0.53 -8.58
N ALA A 37 4.24 -1.25 -9.44
CA ALA A 37 3.17 -2.14 -9.02
C ALA A 37 3.69 -3.28 -8.12
N ILE A 38 4.92 -3.76 -8.35
CA ILE A 38 5.53 -4.82 -7.54
C ILE A 38 5.69 -4.36 -6.08
N GLY A 39 6.13 -3.12 -5.85
CA GLY A 39 6.24 -2.57 -4.50
C GLY A 39 4.89 -2.51 -3.77
N VAL A 40 3.81 -2.20 -4.49
CA VAL A 40 2.43 -2.23 -3.95
C VAL A 40 2.00 -3.67 -3.66
N GLU A 41 2.19 -4.60 -4.60
CA GLU A 41 1.89 -6.02 -4.41
C GLU A 41 2.63 -6.61 -3.20
N ASP A 42 3.91 -6.28 -3.04
CA ASP A 42 4.71 -6.71 -1.89
C ASP A 42 4.14 -6.21 -0.57
N THR A 43 3.63 -4.96 -0.52
CA THR A 43 2.94 -4.46 0.69
C THR A 43 1.64 -5.19 0.97
N LEU A 44 0.85 -5.52 -0.06
CA LEU A 44 -0.40 -6.27 0.08
C LEU A 44 -0.12 -7.67 0.64
N VAL A 45 0.85 -8.38 0.05
CA VAL A 45 1.26 -9.72 0.52
C VAL A 45 1.77 -9.67 1.96
N LYS A 46 2.64 -8.71 2.30
CA LYS A 46 3.20 -8.58 3.66
C LYS A 46 2.16 -8.20 4.70
N SER A 47 1.13 -7.44 4.33
CA SER A 47 0.07 -7.02 5.25
C SER A 47 -0.83 -8.19 5.67
N GLY A 48 -0.84 -9.29 4.89
CA GLY A 48 -1.67 -10.46 5.17
C GLY A 48 -3.18 -10.21 5.02
N ILE A 49 -3.58 -9.04 4.54
CA ILE A 49 -5.00 -8.70 4.33
C ILE A 49 -5.54 -9.46 3.11
N ASN A 50 -6.81 -9.85 3.17
CA ASN A 50 -7.52 -10.36 2.01
C ASN A 50 -7.96 -9.18 1.12
N VAL A 51 -7.29 -9.03 -0.02
CA VAL A 51 -7.54 -7.92 -0.96
C VAL A 51 -8.99 -7.90 -1.45
N ALA A 52 -9.66 -9.06 -1.53
CA ALA A 52 -11.06 -9.16 -1.95
C ALA A 52 -12.04 -8.44 -1.00
N ASP A 53 -11.65 -8.20 0.26
CA ASP A 53 -12.46 -7.50 1.25
C ASP A 53 -12.27 -5.96 1.19
N THR A 54 -11.41 -5.49 0.27
CA THR A 54 -11.15 -4.06 0.06
C THR A 54 -12.29 -3.42 -0.71
N THR A 55 -12.98 -2.49 -0.06
CA THR A 55 -14.12 -1.74 -0.62
C THR A 55 -13.72 -0.32 -1.03
N PHE A 56 -12.55 0.14 -0.59
CA PHE A 56 -12.03 1.46 -0.88
C PHE A 56 -10.50 1.41 -0.95
N PHE A 57 -9.94 1.94 -2.04
CA PHE A 57 -8.50 1.98 -2.27
C PHE A 57 -8.05 3.39 -2.65
N VAL A 58 -7.04 3.91 -1.96
CA VAL A 58 -6.38 5.17 -2.28
C VAL A 58 -4.93 4.92 -2.63
N HIS A 59 -4.47 5.58 -3.68
CA HIS A 59 -3.10 5.50 -4.12
C HIS A 59 -2.48 6.90 -4.20
N GLY A 60 -1.41 7.11 -3.44
CA GLY A 60 -0.55 8.28 -3.47
C GLY A 60 0.83 7.93 -4.04
N SER A 61 1.50 8.93 -4.61
CA SER A 61 2.87 8.77 -5.07
C SER A 61 3.61 10.09 -5.05
N THR A 62 4.88 10.04 -4.66
CA THR A 62 5.83 11.17 -4.76
C THR A 62 6.80 11.02 -5.93
N ILE A 63 6.58 10.04 -6.82
CA ILE A 63 7.51 9.77 -7.94
C ILE A 63 7.58 10.96 -8.92
N ILE A 64 6.46 11.64 -9.19
CA ILE A 64 6.40 12.75 -10.16
C ILE A 64 7.23 13.98 -9.72
N ILE A 65 7.31 14.22 -8.41
CA ILE A 65 8.02 15.39 -7.86
C ILE A 65 9.51 15.11 -7.59
N ASN A 66 9.91 13.84 -7.60
CA ASN A 66 11.27 13.39 -7.34
C ASN A 66 12.03 12.96 -8.61
N ALA A 67 11.44 13.13 -9.80
CA ALA A 67 12.02 12.78 -11.09
C ALA A 67 12.99 13.84 -11.63
#